data_AF-A7IJQ5-F1
#
_entry.id   AF-A7IJQ5-F1
#
_cell.length_a   1.000
_cell.length_b   1.000
_cell.length_c   1.000
_cell.angle_alpha   90.00
_cell.angle_beta   90.00
_cell.angle_gamma   90.00
#
_symmetry.space_group_name_H-M   'P 1'
#
loop_
_entity.id
_entity.type
_entity.pdbx_description
1 polymer ?
#
loop_
_entity_poly.entity_id
_entity_poly.type
_entity_poly.pdbx_seq_one_letter_code
_entity_poly.pdbx_strand_id
1 'polypeptide(L)' 'MTPSAAGWRSSAAYEHLAEMSASDLAWEWLRRNDAYDEDYQELRAGKTDVRTLTDKIRRRWGLRFPRRPAGASI' A
#
# COMPACT_ATOMS: atom_id res chain seq x y z
N MET A 1 22.36 5.31 4.18
CA MET A 1 22.30 6.20 5.37
C MET A 1 21.32 5.58 6.34
N THR A 2 21.80 4.96 7.41
CA THR A 2 20.95 4.31 8.42
C THR A 2 20.27 5.37 9.26
N PRO A 3 18.94 5.38 9.40
CA PRO A 3 18.27 6.33 10.28
C PRO A 3 18.73 6.10 11.73
N SER A 4 18.96 7.19 12.46
CA SER A 4 19.31 7.13 13.87
C SER A 4 18.16 6.49 14.66
N ALA A 5 18.47 5.51 15.51
CA ALA A 5 17.50 4.91 16.42
C ALA A 5 17.26 5.77 17.67
N ALA A 6 17.91 6.94 17.80
CA ALA A 6 17.69 7.84 18.91
C ALA A 6 16.21 8.25 18.97
N GLY A 7 15.56 7.99 20.10
CA GLY A 7 14.14 8.32 20.30
C GLY A 7 13.17 7.16 20.14
N TRP A 8 13.62 5.92 19.89
CA TRP A 8 12.72 4.75 19.77
C TRP A 8 11.88 4.45 21.03
N ARG A 9 12.26 4.99 22.19
CA ARG A 9 11.48 4.92 23.44
C ARG A 9 10.58 6.13 23.70
N SER A 10 10.65 7.17 22.87
CA SER A 10 9.83 8.37 23.02
C SER A 10 8.41 8.07 22.55
N SER A 11 7.43 8.20 23.45
CA SER A 11 6.02 8.07 23.07
C SER A 11 5.60 9.12 22.03
N ALA A 12 6.16 10.34 22.11
CA ALA A 12 5.87 11.42 21.17
C ALA A 12 6.30 11.08 19.73
N ALA A 13 7.28 10.18 19.54
CA ALA A 13 7.69 9.74 18.21
C ALA A 13 6.63 8.85 17.52
N TYR A 14 5.64 8.34 18.27
CA TYR A 14 4.62 7.42 17.79
C TYR A 14 3.19 7.91 17.98
N GLU A 15 2.98 9.16 18.43
CA GLU A 15 1.65 9.74 18.65
C GLU A 15 0.79 9.67 17.38
N HIS A 16 1.39 9.96 16.23
CA HIS A 16 0.73 9.81 14.93
C HIS A 16 0.28 8.36 14.61
N LEU A 17 1.00 7.34 15.10
CA LEU A 17 0.56 5.94 14.93
C LEU A 17 -0.68 5.63 15.76
N ALA A 18 -0.84 6.29 16.91
CA ALA A 18 -1.99 6.09 17.79
C ALA A 18 -3.28 6.71 17.23
N GLU A 19 -3.15 7.75 16.40
CA GLU A 19 -4.27 8.43 15.74
C GLU A 19 -4.67 7.78 14.41
N MET A 20 -3.83 6.91 13.84
CA MET A 20 -4.11 6.24 12.57
C MET A 20 -5.23 5.21 12.70
N SER A 21 -6.06 5.12 11.65
CA SER A 21 -6.99 4.01 11.54
C SER A 21 -6.23 2.69 11.28
N ALA A 22 -6.89 1.56 11.57
CA ALA A 22 -6.34 0.25 11.25
C ALA A 22 -6.01 0.10 9.74
N SER A 23 -6.78 0.77 8.87
CA SER A 23 -6.54 0.79 7.43
C SER A 23 -5.28 1.57 7.06
N ASP A 24 -5.04 2.72 7.70
CA ASP A 24 -3.85 3.54 7.45
C ASP A 24 -2.59 2.80 7.91
N LEU A 25 -2.65 2.18 9.09
CA LEU A 25 -1.56 1.36 9.59
C LEU A 25 -1.28 0.17 8.64
N ALA A 26 -2.32 -0.56 8.23
CA ALA A 26 -2.16 -1.67 7.28
C ALA A 26 -1.52 -1.22 5.95
N TRP A 27 -1.89 -0.04 5.45
CA TRP A 27 -1.30 0.54 4.25
C TRP A 27 0.18 0.90 4.43
N GLU A 28 0.55 1.48 5.57
CA GLU A 28 1.93 1.83 5.90
C GLU A 28 2.84 0.59 5.93
N TRP A 29 2.35 -0.54 6.45
CA TRP A 29 3.08 -1.81 6.41
C TRP A 29 3.18 -2.38 5.00
N LEU A 30 2.08 -2.35 4.24
CA LEU A 30 2.03 -2.91 2.89
C LEU A 30 3.00 -2.21 1.95
N ARG A 31 3.04 -0.87 1.95
CA ARG A 31 3.92 -0.10 1.05
C ARG A 31 5.41 -0.22 1.36
N ARG A 32 5.77 -0.77 2.53
CA ARG A 32 7.17 -1.05 2.93
C ARG A 32 7.56 -2.51 2.69
N ASN A 33 6.66 -3.33 2.16
CA ASN A 33 6.95 -4.71 1.81
C ASN A 33 7.62 -4.77 0.42
N ASP A 34 8.84 -5.31 0.36
CA ASP A 34 9.61 -5.37 -0.89
C ASP A 34 8.88 -6.15 -2.00
N ALA A 35 8.18 -7.23 -1.66
CA ALA A 35 7.41 -8.00 -2.64
C ALA A 35 6.18 -7.23 -3.15
N TYR A 36 5.61 -6.34 -2.33
CA TYR A 36 4.55 -5.44 -2.78
C TYR A 36 5.12 -4.36 -3.73
N ASP A 37 6.30 -3.81 -3.41
CA ASP A 37 6.96 -2.84 -4.30
C ASP A 37 7.27 -3.47 -5.65
N GLU A 38 7.83 -4.68 -5.70
CA GLU A 38 8.08 -5.42 -6.95
C GLU A 38 6.80 -5.59 -7.77
N ASP A 39 5.73 -6.13 -7.16
CA ASP A 39 4.43 -6.29 -7.81
C ASP A 39 3.88 -4.95 -8.34
N TYR A 40 4.07 -3.86 -7.58
CA TYR A 40 3.62 -2.51 -7.97
C TYR A 40 4.47 -1.92 -9.11
N GLN A 41 5.79 -2.13 -9.12
CA GLN A 41 6.66 -1.70 -10.22
C GLN A 41 6.35 -2.47 -11.51
N GLU A 42 6.02 -3.77 -11.44
CA GLU A 42 5.54 -4.53 -12.59
C GLU A 42 4.26 -3.93 -13.17
N LEU A 43 3.31 -3.55 -12.31
CA LEU A 43 2.07 -2.88 -12.72
C LEU A 43 2.35 -1.55 -13.40
N ARG A 44 3.21 -0.73 -12.78
CA ARG A 44 3.58 0.59 -13.29
C ARG A 44 4.34 0.51 -14.62
N ALA A 45 5.13 -0.53 -14.83
CA ALA A 45 5.92 -0.72 -16.05
C ALA A 45 5.06 -1.12 -17.27
N GLY A 46 3.77 -1.40 -17.10
CA GLY A 46 2.85 -1.70 -18.21
C GLY A 46 3.23 -2.96 -19.02
N LYS A 47 4.07 -3.84 -18.44
CA LYS A 47 4.61 -5.03 -19.11
C LYS A 47 3.58 -6.14 -19.35
N THR A 48 2.37 -6.01 -18.81
CA THR A 48 1.31 -7.02 -18.85
C THR A 48 -0.06 -6.34 -18.85
N ASP A 49 -1.12 -7.07 -19.21
CA ASP A 49 -2.50 -6.62 -19.05
C ASP A 49 -2.75 -6.08 -17.63
N VAL A 50 -3.00 -4.76 -17.56
CA VAL A 50 -3.20 -4.00 -16.32
C VAL A 50 -4.33 -4.61 -15.49
N ARG A 51 -5.37 -5.14 -16.12
CA ARG A 51 -6.51 -5.75 -15.42
C ARG A 51 -6.10 -7.05 -14.72
N THR A 52 -5.42 -7.93 -15.43
CA THR A 52 -4.92 -9.20 -14.89
C THR A 52 -3.95 -8.97 -13.73
N LEU A 53 -3.04 -8.00 -13.88
CA LEU A 53 -2.06 -7.69 -12.84
C LEU A 53 -2.69 -6.98 -11.64
N THR A 54 -3.65 -6.08 -11.86
CA THR A 54 -4.43 -5.47 -10.78
C THR A 54 -5.20 -6.52 -9.98
N ASP A 55 -5.83 -7.49 -10.64
CA ASP A 55 -6.56 -8.56 -9.97
C ASP A 55 -5.63 -9.51 -9.20
N LYS A 56 -4.43 -9.79 -9.71
CA LYS A 56 -3.38 -10.54 -9.00
C LYS A 56 -2.96 -9.82 -7.72
N ILE A 57 -2.64 -8.52 -7.80
CA ILE A 57 -2.21 -7.69 -6.67
C ILE A 57 -3.32 -7.62 -5.61
N ARG A 58 -4.58 -7.41 -6.04
CA ARG A 58 -5.75 -7.38 -5.14
C ARG A 58 -5.91 -8.68 -4.35
N ARG A 59 -5.82 -9.84 -5.02
CA ARG A 59 -6.00 -11.14 -4.36
C ARG A 59 -4.83 -11.48 -3.43
N ARG A 60 -3.60 -11.17 -3.85
CA ARG A 60 -2.39 -11.45 -3.08
C ARG A 60 -2.30 -10.60 -1.81
N TRP A 61 -2.65 -9.32 -1.90
CA TRP A 61 -2.48 -8.35 -0.81
C TRP A 61 -3.79 -7.98 -0.10
N GLY A 62 -4.92 -8.60 -0.48
CA GLY A 62 -6.23 -8.34 0.13
C GLY A 62 -6.80 -6.95 -0.16
N LEU A 63 -6.26 -6.23 -1.15
CA LEU A 63 -6.68 -4.86 -1.45
C LEU A 63 -8.07 -4.82 -2.08
N ARG A 64 -8.97 -4.04 -1.47
CA ARG A 64 -10.26 -3.68 -2.04
C ARG A 64 -10.20 -2.25 -2.54
N PHE A 65 -10.08 -2.10 -3.86
CA PHE A 65 -10.37 -0.83 -4.50
C PHE A 65 -11.87 -0.79 -4.83
N PRO A 66 -12.54 0.37 -4.71
CA PRO A 66 -13.86 0.55 -5.28
C PRO A 66 -13.82 0.08 -6.74
N ARG A 67 -14.73 -0.81 -7.15
CA ARG A 67 -14.91 -1.06 -8.59
C ARG A 67 -15.20 0.29 -9.21
N ARG A 68 -14.47 0.64 -10.27
CA ARG A 68 -14.82 1.80 -11.11
C ARG A 68 -16.32 1.70 -11.39
N PRO A 69 -17.11 2.76 -11.15
CA PRO A 69 -18.53 2.74 -11.49
C PRO A 69 -18.66 2.27 -12.94
N ALA A 70 -19.48 1.24 -13.17
CA ALA A 70 -19.73 0.75 -14.51
C ALA A 70 -20.54 1.83 -15.24
N GLY A 71 -19.86 2.63 -16.06
CA GLY A 71 -20.48 3.61 -16.94
C GLY A 71 -21.17 4.77 -16.23
N ALA A 72 -20.43 5.85 -15.99
CA ALA A 72 -21.04 7.16 -16.16
C ALA A 72 -20.99 7.45 -17.67
N SER A 73 -21.99 6.97 -18.40
CA SER A 73 -22.32 7.53 -19.71
C SER A 73 -22.93 8.90 -19.44
N ILE A 74 -22.27 9.96 -19.90
CA ILE A 74 -22.87 11.29 -20.09
C ILE A 74 -23.03 11.47 -21.59
#